data_AF-A0A7Y1TAK0-F1
#
_entry.id   AF-A0A7Y1TAK0-F1
#
_cell.length_a   1.000
_cell.length_b   1.000
_cell.length_c   1.000
_cell.angle_alpha   90.00
_cell.angle_beta   90.00
_cell.angle_gamma   90.00
#
_symmetry.space_group_name_H-M   'P 1'
#
loop_
_entity.id
_entity.type
_entity.pdbx_description
1 polymer ?
#
loop_
_entity_poly.entity_id
_entity_poly.type
_entity_poly.pdbx_seq_one_letter_code
_entity_poly.pdbx_strand_id
1 'polypeptide(L)' 'TVTGMIITFQAITLFGAGDPRLMAGGISQALITTVLGLTVAIPTLLLHNIVQSRARHVTDILQHEAVAVVASHAEQYQKQ' A
#
# COMPACT_ATOMS: atom_id res chain seq x y z
N THR A 1 12.02 -11.41 3.71
CA THR A 1 12.12 -11.80 5.14
C THR A 1 12.23 -13.31 5.29
N VAL A 2 11.30 -14.08 4.72
CA VAL A 2 11.30 -15.57 4.79
C VAL A 2 12.63 -16.17 4.33
N THR A 3 13.17 -15.71 3.18
CA THR A 3 14.46 -16.20 2.66
C THR A 3 15.62 -16.00 3.64
N GLY A 4 15.69 -14.85 4.30
CA GLY A 4 16.74 -14.58 5.30
C GLY A 4 16.65 -15.52 6.51
N MET A 5 15.42 -15.80 6.97
CA MET A 5 15.21 -16.75 8.05
C MET A 5 15.50 -18.20 7.64
N ILE A 6 15.23 -18.60 6.38
CA ILE A 6 15.60 -19.92 5.87
C ILE A 6 17.11 -20.12 5.93
N ILE A 7 17.89 -19.12 5.51
CA ILE A 7 19.36 -19.16 5.58
C ILE A 7 19.82 -19.28 7.03
N THR A 8 19.21 -18.52 7.96
CA THR A 8 19.49 -18.63 9.39
C THR A 8 19.23 -20.03 9.92
N PHE A 9 18.08 -20.64 9.60
CA PHE A 9 17.74 -21.99 10.06
C PHE A 9 18.67 -23.06 9.47
N GLN A 10 19.06 -22.92 8.19
CA GLN A 10 20.05 -23.80 7.58
C GLN A 10 21.41 -23.70 8.29
N ALA A 11 21.85 -22.49 8.67
CA ALA A 11 23.07 -22.30 9.43
C ALA A 11 23.02 -23.00 10.80
N ILE A 12 21.88 -22.92 11.50
CA ILE A 12 21.65 -23.65 12.77
C ILE A 12 21.74 -25.17 12.56
N THR A 13 21.13 -25.70 11.50
CA THR A 13 21.15 -27.14 11.23
C THR A 13 22.55 -27.64 10.88
N LEU A 14 23.35 -26.85 10.15
CA LEU A 14 24.68 -27.26 9.70
C LEU A 14 25.76 -27.13 10.80
N PHE A 15 25.72 -26.04 11.56
CA PHE A 15 26.77 -25.67 12.53
C PHE A 15 26.31 -25.78 13.99
N GLY A 16 25.09 -26.26 14.23
CA GLY A 16 24.45 -26.18 15.54
C GLY A 16 24.18 -24.72 15.95
N ALA A 17 23.83 -24.50 17.22
CA ALA A 17 23.73 -23.14 17.79
C ALA A 17 25.10 -22.48 18.05
N GLY A 18 26.19 -23.01 17.47
CA GLY A 18 27.57 -22.76 17.89
C GLY A 18 28.21 -21.48 17.36
N ASP A 19 27.80 -20.96 16.19
CA ASP A 19 28.34 -19.71 15.64
C ASP A 19 27.25 -18.66 15.39
N PRO A 20 27.02 -17.74 16.36
CA PRO A 20 26.05 -16.66 16.24
C PRO A 20 26.33 -15.69 15.08
N ARG A 21 27.57 -15.60 14.58
CA ARG A 21 27.92 -14.69 13.47
C ARG A 21 27.29 -15.14 12.16
N LEU A 22 27.27 -16.45 11.91
CA LEU A 22 26.64 -17.03 10.72
C LEU A 22 25.12 -16.82 10.73
N MET A 23 24.50 -16.88 11.91
CA MET A 23 23.06 -16.63 12.08
C MET A 23 22.70 -15.15 11.93
N ALA A 24 23.55 -14.24 12.40
CA ALA A 24 23.31 -12.79 12.36
C ALA A 24 23.13 -12.25 10.94
N GLY A 25 23.81 -12.84 9.94
CA GLY A 25 23.69 -12.43 8.54
C GLY A 25 22.27 -12.63 7.97
N GLY A 26 21.69 -13.82 8.17
CA GLY A 26 20.34 -14.14 7.68
C GLY A 26 19.24 -13.33 8.38
N ILE A 27 19.39 -13.09 9.69
CA ILE A 27 18.48 -12.24 10.47
C ILE A 27 18.58 -10.78 10.00
N SER A 28 19.80 -10.25 9.84
CA SER A 28 20.02 -8.88 9.37
C SER A 28 19.40 -8.64 7.99
N GLN A 29 19.60 -9.58 7.06
CA GLN A 29 18.95 -9.56 5.75
C GLN A 29 17.42 -9.53 5.85
N ALA A 30 16.84 -10.35 6.73
CA ALA A 30 15.40 -10.39 6.97
C ALA A 30 14.85 -9.06 7.54
N LEU A 31 15.63 -8.35 8.35
CA LEU A 31 15.25 -7.03 8.87
C LEU A 31 15.37 -5.94 7.81
N ILE A 32 16.48 -5.90 7.06
CA ILE A 32 16.69 -4.89 6.00
C ILE A 32 15.58 -4.95 4.96
N THR A 33 15.20 -6.15 4.49
CA THR A 33 14.13 -6.26 3.50
C THR A 33 12.75 -5.85 4.04
N THR A 34 12.53 -5.92 5.37
CA THR A 34 11.32 -5.40 6.02
C THR A 34 11.32 -3.87 6.00
N VAL A 35 12.45 -3.26 6.35
CA VAL A 35 12.63 -1.81 6.27
C VAL A 35 12.43 -1.31 4.85
N LEU A 36 13.06 -1.96 3.85
CA LEU A 36 12.90 -1.61 2.44
C LEU A 36 11.43 -1.69 1.99
N GLY A 37 10.70 -2.73 2.42
CA GLY A 37 9.26 -2.84 2.14
C GLY A 37 8.47 -1.66 2.70
N LEU A 38 8.75 -1.25 3.93
CA LEU A 38 8.11 -0.09 4.55
C LEU A 38 8.51 1.23 3.88
N THR A 39 9.79 1.38 3.51
CA THR A 39 10.30 2.56 2.80
C THR A 39 9.62 2.77 1.45
N VAL A 40 9.24 1.69 0.75
CA VAL A 40 8.48 1.79 -0.51
C VAL A 40 6.98 1.94 -0.26
N ALA A 41 6.43 1.25 0.75
CA ALA A 41 5.00 1.27 1.04
C ALA A 41 4.51 2.65 1.49
N ILE A 42 5.21 3.32 2.40
CA ILE A 42 4.77 4.60 2.97
C ILE A 42 4.63 5.69 1.90
N PRO A 43 5.63 5.97 1.04
CA PRO A 43 5.50 6.96 -0.03
C PRO A 43 4.42 6.59 -1.04
N THR A 44 4.31 5.31 -1.39
CA THR A 44 3.29 4.83 -2.34
C THR A 44 1.88 5.06 -1.81
N LEU A 45 1.63 4.78 -0.53
CA LEU A 45 0.34 5.03 0.11
C LEU A 45 0.01 6.52 0.18
N LEU A 46 1.00 7.37 0.48
CA LEU A 46 0.81 8.82 0.48
C LEU A 46 0.43 9.34 -0.92
N LEU A 47 1.16 8.91 -1.96
CA LEU A 47 0.86 9.27 -3.35
C LEU A 47 -0.52 8.75 -3.77
N HIS A 48 -0.84 7.51 -3.42
CA HIS A 48 -2.15 6.92 -3.69
C HIS A 48 -3.27 7.75 -3.07
N ASN A 49 -3.13 8.16 -1.81
CA ASN A 49 -4.12 9.00 -1.12
C ASN A 49 -4.31 10.36 -1.81
N ILE A 50 -3.24 10.99 -2.29
CA ILE A 50 -3.34 12.29 -3.01
C ILE A 50 -4.10 12.10 -4.33
N VAL A 51 -3.75 11.09 -5.11
CA VAL A 51 -4.42 10.82 -6.39
C VAL A 51 -5.88 10.44 -6.17
N GLN A 52 -6.15 9.60 -5.17
CA GLN A 52 -7.52 9.21 -4.82
C GLN A 52 -8.36 10.41 -4.37
N SER A 53 -7.79 11.32 -3.58
CA SER A 53 -8.46 12.56 -3.16
C SER A 53 -8.83 13.44 -4.37
N ARG A 54 -7.90 13.61 -5.31
CA ARG A 54 -8.17 14.35 -6.55
C ARG A 54 -9.23 13.68 -7.42
N ALA A 55 -9.16 12.35 -7.54
CA ALA A 55 -10.15 11.59 -8.30
C ALA A 55 -11.56 11.77 -7.69
N ARG A 56 -11.68 11.71 -6.36
CA ARG A 56 -12.94 11.96 -5.65
C ARG A 56 -13.49 13.36 -5.89
N HIS A 57 -12.63 14.37 -5.85
CA HIS A 57 -13.05 15.74 -6.11
C HIS A 57 -13.63 15.91 -7.53
N VAL A 58 -13.01 15.28 -8.52
CA VAL A 58 -13.53 15.31 -9.91
C VAL A 58 -14.87 14.57 -10.01
N THR A 59 -14.99 13.39 -9.38
CA THR A 59 -16.27 12.65 -9.39
C THR A 59 -17.37 13.40 -8.65
N ASP A 60 -17.04 14.11 -7.57
CA ASP A 60 -18.00 14.91 -6.81
C ASP A 60 -18.54 16.06 -7.65
N ILE A 61 -17.70 16.76 -8.41
CA ILE A 61 -18.14 17.81 -9.34
C ILE A 61 -19.08 17.23 -10.39
N LEU A 62 -18.68 16.11 -11.03
CA LEU A 62 -19.50 15.46 -12.05
C LEU A 62 -20.86 15.03 -11.49
N GLN A 63 -20.90 14.54 -10.25
CA GLN A 63 -22.13 14.16 -9.59
C GLN A 63 -23.04 15.36 -9.31
N HIS A 64 -22.49 16.49 -8.83
CA HIS A 64 -23.29 17.70 -8.59
C HIS A 64 -23.92 18.23 -9.87
N GLU A 65 -23.15 18.30 -10.96
CA GLU A 65 -23.66 18.73 -12.27
C GLU A 65 -24.71 17.77 -12.82
N ALA A 66 -24.48 16.46 -12.72
CA ALA A 66 -25.46 15.46 -13.17
C ALA A 66 -26.79 15.58 -12.40
N VAL A 67 -26.75 15.79 -11.09
CA VAL A 67 -27.95 15.99 -10.27
C VAL A 67 -28.67 17.28 -10.65
N ALA A 68 -27.95 18.39 -10.87
CA ALA A 68 -28.53 19.66 -11.28
C ALA A 68 -29.23 19.56 -12.65
N VAL A 69 -28.62 18.87 -13.61
CA VAL A 69 -29.22 18.62 -14.93
C VAL A 69 -30.50 17.82 -14.80
N VAL A 70 -30.51 16.72 -14.03
CA VAL A 70 -31.72 15.90 -13.84
C VAL A 70 -32.83 16.70 -13.14
N ALA A 71 -32.49 17.48 -12.12
CA ALA A 71 -33.45 18.31 -11.40
C ALA A 71 -34.10 19.35 -12.33
N SER A 72 -33.30 20.04 -13.14
CA SER A 72 -33.82 21.03 -14.10
C SER A 72 -34.76 20.40 -15.15
N HIS A 73 -34.48 19.18 -15.61
CA HIS A 73 -35.37 18.46 -16.53
C HIS A 73 -36.67 18.01 -15.84
N ALA A 74 -36.61 17.61 -14.57
CA ALA A 74 -37.80 17.27 -13.79
C ALA A 74 -38.72 18.49 -13.59
N GLU A 75 -38.15 19.66 -13.29
CA GLU A 75 -38.92 20.91 -13.17
C GLU A 75 -39.57 21.34 -14.49
N GLN A 76 -38.91 21.12 -15.63
CA GLN A 76 -39.48 21.40 -16.95
C GLN A 76 -40.68 20.50 -17.28
N TYR A 77 -40.64 19.23 -16.85
CA TYR A 77 -41.77 18.31 -17.00
C TYR A 77 -42.95 18.64 -16.08
N GLN A 78 -42.71 19.29 -14.94
CA GLN A 78 -43.75 19.67 -13.99
C GLN A 78 -44.48 20.97 -14.34
N LYS A 79 -43.92 21.77 -15.26
CA LYS A 79 -44.52 23.03 -15.75
C LYS A 79 -45.36 22.87 -17.03
N GLN A 80 -45.45 21.65 -17.59
CA GLN A 80 -46.42 21.29 -18.64
C GLN A 80 -47.65 20.65 -18.00
#